data_AF-A0A937AW29-F1
#
_entry.id   AF-A0A937AW29-F1
#
_cell.length_a   1.000
_cell.length_b   1.000
_cell.length_c   1.000
_cell.angle_alpha   90.00
_cell.angle_beta   90.00
_cell.angle_gamma   90.00
#
_symmetry.space_group_name_H-M   'P 1'
#
loop_
_entity.id
_entity.type
_entity.pdbx_description
1 polymer ?
#
loop_
_entity_poly.entity_id
_entity_poly.type
_entity_poly.pdbx_seq_one_letter_code
_entity_poly.pdbx_strand_id
1 'polypeptide(L)'
;MWLKRSIAVFSLIASTAFIPVDPYSSTIRMPYQQAGLSKEQAAAHLLNRFSFGIQPGQVNEVVKMGLENWLQQQLEASLPDTELDKRLAGFDALKMNNEDIVNHYLNPAQIIRLGIQQKIIRNDSLSNTDREKYRQELAKVMRESLVKPVQELHRQLVNQKVLRAVYSNNQLKEVLTDFWFNHFNVSLTKGQSQQYVMTYERDAIRPHVFGNFKSMLLATAKHPAMLEYLDNALSVSNDNERARRQQNNAMLRAARERAEARLNDTTMQGNALLQQAVTARRTQGLNENYAREVMELHTMGVDGGYTQKDVTEVAKALTGWSVRPMFKNGPGMMLIENSSEAQLKRRGLIIDGDFLFRGDKHDESEKIILGKKYRGTDGYEEGVAVLNMLASHTSTAKFIATKLAIRFVSDDPSQALIKTLTNTFQQTDGNIKAMIIAMVNHPDFWSKKALREKIKSPFEFAISALRATKAQVMQPFQVFNWCSKMGQRVYYYQAPTGFPD
;
A
#
# COMPACT_ATOMS: atom_id res chain seq x y z
N MET A 1 -87.77 -23.78 -5.85
CA MET A 1 -86.47 -24.06 -5.21
C MET A 1 -85.43 -23.19 -5.91
N TRP A 2 -84.89 -22.22 -5.18
CA TRP A 2 -83.98 -21.18 -5.66
C TRP A 2 -82.60 -21.75 -6.02
N LEU A 3 -82.02 -21.34 -7.16
CA LEU A 3 -80.56 -21.37 -7.34
C LEU A 3 -80.09 -20.05 -7.97
N LYS A 4 -79.53 -19.17 -7.13
CA LYS A 4 -78.74 -18.00 -7.54
C LYS A 4 -77.42 -18.49 -8.11
N ARG A 5 -77.09 -18.10 -9.36
CA ARG A 5 -75.73 -18.16 -9.90
C ARG A 5 -75.05 -16.82 -9.66
N SER A 6 -74.08 -16.78 -8.75
CA SER A 6 -73.21 -15.63 -8.54
C SER A 6 -72.13 -15.61 -9.63
N ILE A 7 -72.05 -14.51 -10.37
CA ILE A 7 -70.97 -14.20 -11.32
C ILE A 7 -69.88 -13.48 -10.51
N ALA A 8 -68.70 -14.09 -10.39
CA ALA A 8 -67.51 -13.44 -9.85
C ALA A 8 -66.70 -12.85 -11.02
N VAL A 9 -66.70 -11.52 -11.14
CA VAL A 9 -65.82 -10.79 -12.05
C VAL A 9 -64.48 -10.59 -11.34
N PHE A 10 -63.45 -11.34 -11.73
CA PHE A 10 -62.08 -11.06 -11.31
C PHE A 10 -61.53 -9.90 -12.12
N SER A 11 -61.44 -8.72 -11.50
CA SER A 11 -60.68 -7.59 -12.03
C SER A 11 -59.19 -7.86 -11.85
N LEU A 12 -58.47 -8.02 -12.95
CA LEU A 12 -57.02 -8.18 -12.95
C LEU A 12 -56.38 -6.80 -12.73
N ILE A 13 -56.08 -6.46 -11.47
CA ILE A 13 -55.25 -5.29 -11.15
C ILE A 13 -53.81 -5.69 -11.45
N ALA A 14 -53.25 -5.17 -12.55
CA ALA A 14 -51.83 -5.27 -12.84
C ALA A 14 -51.06 -4.41 -11.83
N SER A 15 -50.71 -4.98 -10.67
CA SER A 15 -49.77 -4.37 -9.76
C SER A 15 -48.37 -4.44 -10.38
N THR A 16 -47.86 -3.30 -10.86
CA THR A 16 -46.42 -3.13 -11.11
C THR A 16 -45.72 -3.16 -9.76
N ALA A 17 -45.44 -4.36 -9.26
CA ALA A 17 -44.58 -4.54 -8.10
C ALA A 17 -43.18 -4.10 -8.50
N PHE A 18 -42.75 -2.94 -7.97
CA PHE A 18 -41.33 -2.65 -7.84
C PHE A 18 -40.74 -3.73 -6.93
N ILE A 19 -40.17 -4.78 -7.52
CA ILE A 19 -39.37 -5.74 -6.77
C ILE A 19 -38.21 -4.93 -6.17
N PRO A 20 -38.04 -4.88 -4.84
CA PRO A 20 -36.84 -4.31 -4.26
C PRO A 20 -35.66 -5.09 -4.82
N VAL A 21 -34.83 -4.42 -5.62
CA VAL A 21 -33.54 -4.95 -6.02
C VAL A 21 -32.80 -5.25 -4.73
N ASP A 22 -32.57 -6.52 -4.43
CA ASP A 22 -31.66 -6.91 -3.37
C ASP A 22 -30.30 -6.25 -3.68
N PRO A 23 -29.91 -5.19 -2.94
CA PRO A 23 -28.70 -4.42 -3.24
C PRO A 23 -27.43 -5.22 -2.97
N TYR A 24 -27.57 -6.42 -2.40
CA TYR A 24 -26.51 -7.27 -1.89
C TYR A 24 -26.28 -8.50 -2.76
N SER A 25 -27.07 -8.62 -3.82
CA SER A 25 -26.89 -9.62 -4.86
C SER A 25 -25.48 -9.51 -5.45
N SER A 26 -24.71 -10.60 -5.36
CA SER A 26 -23.46 -10.77 -6.13
C SER A 26 -23.69 -10.76 -7.65
N THR A 27 -24.96 -10.65 -8.07
CA THR A 27 -25.36 -10.57 -9.46
C THR A 27 -25.11 -9.18 -10.03
N ILE A 28 -24.39 -9.15 -11.14
CA ILE A 28 -24.12 -7.96 -11.92
C ILE A 28 -25.34 -7.70 -12.83
N ARG A 29 -26.00 -6.54 -12.69
CA ARG A 29 -27.25 -6.18 -13.39
C ARG A 29 -27.11 -5.00 -14.35
N MET A 30 -26.25 -4.04 -14.01
CA MET A 30 -25.90 -2.86 -14.84
C MET A 30 -27.11 -2.13 -15.49
N PRO A 31 -27.79 -1.18 -14.80
CA PRO A 31 -28.99 -0.52 -15.32
C PRO A 31 -28.74 0.55 -16.41
N TYR A 32 -27.76 0.36 -17.31
CA TYR A 32 -27.36 1.37 -18.31
C TYR A 32 -28.47 1.75 -19.30
N GLN A 33 -29.41 0.85 -19.58
CA GLN A 33 -30.56 1.14 -20.45
C GLN A 33 -31.50 2.19 -19.84
N GLN A 34 -31.61 2.23 -18.50
CA GLN A 34 -32.41 3.24 -17.80
C GLN A 34 -31.80 4.65 -17.94
N ALA A 35 -30.48 4.71 -18.13
CA ALA A 35 -29.76 5.95 -18.45
C ALA A 35 -29.80 6.32 -19.94
N GLY A 36 -30.46 5.51 -20.78
CA GLY A 36 -30.59 5.73 -22.22
C GLY A 36 -29.34 5.40 -23.02
N LEU A 37 -28.45 4.53 -22.50
CA LEU A 37 -27.23 4.13 -23.18
C LEU A 37 -27.45 2.91 -24.07
N SER A 38 -26.84 2.94 -25.26
CA SER A 38 -26.67 1.73 -26.07
C SER A 38 -25.69 0.76 -25.40
N LYS A 39 -25.69 -0.50 -25.84
CA LYS A 39 -24.77 -1.52 -25.31
C LYS A 39 -23.31 -1.14 -25.60
N GLU A 40 -23.03 -0.56 -26.77
CA GLU A 40 -21.71 -0.06 -27.17
C GLU A 40 -21.26 1.12 -26.31
N GLN A 41 -22.18 2.06 -26.03
CA GLN A 41 -21.90 3.22 -25.15
C GLN A 41 -21.61 2.76 -23.72
N ALA A 42 -22.39 1.82 -23.19
CA ALA A 42 -22.17 1.23 -21.88
C ALA A 42 -20.84 0.46 -21.82
N ALA A 43 -20.52 -0.34 -22.84
CA ALA A 43 -19.25 -1.06 -22.91
C ALA A 43 -18.05 -0.10 -22.98
N ALA A 44 -18.14 0.97 -23.78
CA ALA A 44 -17.11 2.00 -23.86
C ALA A 44 -16.96 2.74 -22.52
N HIS A 45 -18.06 3.04 -21.82
CA HIS A 45 -17.99 3.67 -20.50
C HIS A 45 -17.31 2.76 -19.48
N LEU A 46 -17.76 1.50 -19.38
CA LEU A 46 -17.20 0.51 -18.46
C LEU A 46 -15.70 0.30 -18.69
N LEU A 47 -15.28 0.13 -19.94
CA LEU A 47 -13.87 -0.02 -20.29
C LEU A 47 -13.04 1.22 -19.94
N ASN A 48 -13.57 2.44 -20.12
CA ASN A 48 -12.86 3.65 -19.74
C ASN A 48 -12.71 3.81 -18.22
N ARG A 49 -13.63 3.27 -17.42
CA ARG A 49 -13.55 3.30 -15.95
C ARG A 49 -12.66 2.21 -15.39
N PHE A 50 -12.71 1.02 -15.97
CA PHE A 50 -12.09 -0.19 -15.40
C PHE A 50 -10.86 -0.70 -16.19
N SER A 51 -10.28 0.16 -17.04
CA SER A 51 -8.99 -0.11 -17.68
C SER A 51 -8.18 1.17 -17.85
N PHE A 52 -6.89 1.04 -18.12
CA PHE A 52 -6.06 2.19 -18.50
C PHE A 52 -6.34 2.71 -19.92
N GLY A 53 -7.22 2.06 -20.68
CA GLY A 53 -7.61 2.49 -22.00
C GLY A 53 -8.12 1.36 -22.87
N ILE A 54 -8.94 1.75 -23.85
CA ILE A 54 -9.59 0.85 -24.79
C ILE A 54 -8.63 0.51 -25.93
N GLN A 55 -8.56 -0.77 -26.31
CA GLN A 55 -7.88 -1.20 -27.53
C GLN A 55 -8.82 -1.18 -28.76
N PRO A 56 -8.29 -1.04 -29.99
CA PRO A 56 -9.06 -1.19 -31.22
C PRO A 56 -9.84 -2.51 -31.25
N GLY A 57 -11.16 -2.41 -31.44
CA GLY A 57 -12.08 -3.55 -31.49
C GLY A 57 -12.68 -3.98 -30.15
N GLN A 58 -12.09 -3.57 -29.02
CA GLN A 58 -12.43 -4.10 -27.69
C GLN A 58 -13.86 -3.79 -27.25
N VAL A 59 -14.43 -2.65 -27.65
CA VAL A 59 -15.86 -2.34 -27.38
C VAL A 59 -16.76 -3.40 -27.99
N ASN A 60 -16.52 -3.77 -29.25
CA ASN A 60 -17.32 -4.77 -29.95
C ASN A 60 -17.13 -6.16 -29.33
N GLU A 61 -15.93 -6.49 -28.86
CA GLU A 61 -15.66 -7.75 -28.14
C GLU A 61 -16.46 -7.82 -26.84
N VAL A 62 -16.47 -6.76 -26.03
CA VAL A 62 -17.26 -6.68 -24.79
C VAL A 62 -18.76 -6.75 -25.08
N VAL A 63 -19.25 -6.06 -26.11
CA VAL A 63 -20.65 -6.12 -26.52
C VAL A 63 -21.07 -7.55 -26.91
N LYS A 64 -20.23 -8.27 -27.65
CA LYS A 64 -20.45 -9.67 -28.03
C LYS A 64 -20.42 -10.61 -26.81
N MET A 65 -19.47 -10.40 -25.91
CA MET A 65 -19.29 -11.20 -24.69
C MET A 65 -20.41 -10.99 -23.66
N GLY A 66 -20.96 -9.77 -23.60
CA GLY A 66 -21.77 -9.29 -22.47
C GLY A 66 -20.92 -8.52 -21.46
N LEU A 67 -21.40 -7.36 -21.02
CA LEU A 67 -20.65 -6.48 -20.11
C LEU A 67 -20.48 -7.13 -18.73
N GLU A 68 -21.48 -7.88 -18.30
CA GLU A 68 -21.54 -8.62 -17.05
C GLU A 68 -20.48 -9.71 -17.01
N ASN A 69 -20.40 -10.51 -18.09
CA ASN A 69 -19.39 -11.56 -18.25
C ASN A 69 -17.97 -10.97 -18.30
N TRP A 70 -17.79 -9.85 -19.02
CA TRP A 70 -16.51 -9.17 -19.07
C TRP A 70 -16.08 -8.69 -17.68
N LEU A 71 -16.98 -8.03 -16.93
CA LEU A 71 -16.66 -7.57 -15.57
C LEU A 71 -16.36 -8.75 -14.65
N GLN A 72 -17.12 -9.85 -14.74
CA GLN A 72 -16.87 -11.05 -13.95
C GLN A 72 -15.45 -11.59 -14.19
N GLN A 73 -15.01 -11.71 -15.44
CA GLN A 73 -13.64 -12.13 -15.77
C GLN A 73 -12.58 -11.18 -15.18
N GLN A 74 -12.82 -9.87 -15.24
CA GLN A 74 -11.92 -8.88 -14.64
C GLN A 74 -11.84 -8.97 -13.10
N LEU A 75 -12.96 -9.27 -12.44
CA LEU A 75 -13.04 -9.46 -10.98
C LEU A 75 -12.42 -10.80 -10.53
N GLU A 76 -12.37 -11.80 -11.39
CA GLU A 76 -11.65 -13.06 -11.17
C GLU A 76 -10.15 -12.89 -11.35
N ALA A 77 -9.75 -12.00 -12.26
CA ALA A 77 -8.37 -11.62 -12.53
C ALA A 77 -7.44 -12.81 -12.84
N SER A 78 -8.00 -13.80 -13.55
CA SER A 78 -7.38 -15.07 -13.94
C SER A 78 -7.07 -15.16 -15.43
N LEU A 79 -7.26 -14.07 -16.19
CA LEU A 79 -6.99 -14.07 -17.63
C LEU A 79 -5.49 -14.28 -17.88
N PRO A 80 -5.12 -15.09 -18.88
CA PRO A 80 -3.73 -15.41 -19.16
C PRO A 80 -2.99 -14.16 -19.64
N ASP A 81 -1.83 -13.89 -19.04
CA ASP A 81 -0.99 -12.73 -19.32
C ASP A 81 0.30 -13.13 -20.07
N THR A 82 0.22 -14.13 -20.96
CA THR A 82 1.37 -14.76 -21.64
C THR A 82 2.36 -13.76 -22.26
N GLU A 83 1.87 -12.72 -22.96
CA GLU A 83 2.74 -11.71 -23.56
C GLU A 83 3.38 -10.78 -22.51
N LEU A 84 2.62 -10.42 -21.48
CA LEU A 84 3.14 -9.65 -20.35
C LEU A 84 4.20 -10.45 -19.58
N ASP A 85 3.95 -11.73 -19.31
CA ASP A 85 4.86 -12.61 -18.59
C ASP A 85 6.21 -12.74 -19.32
N LYS A 86 6.18 -12.87 -20.65
CA LYS A 86 7.40 -12.82 -21.49
C LYS A 86 8.17 -11.51 -21.31
N ARG A 87 7.47 -10.37 -21.28
CA ARG A 87 8.09 -9.04 -21.13
C ARG A 87 8.66 -8.81 -19.72
N LEU A 88 8.06 -9.42 -18.70
CA LEU A 88 8.50 -9.32 -17.32
C LEU A 88 9.59 -10.35 -16.95
N ALA A 89 9.81 -11.38 -17.78
CA ALA A 89 10.69 -12.50 -17.46
C ALA A 89 12.13 -12.08 -17.09
N GLY A 90 12.62 -10.97 -17.65
CA GLY A 90 13.96 -10.42 -17.41
C GLY A 90 14.09 -9.49 -16.20
N PHE A 91 13.05 -9.32 -15.38
CA PHE A 91 13.11 -8.51 -14.17
C PHE A 91 13.30 -9.39 -12.93
N ASP A 92 14.55 -9.72 -12.62
CA ASP A 92 14.91 -10.62 -11.52
C ASP A 92 14.33 -10.18 -10.17
N ALA A 93 14.25 -8.87 -9.93
CA ALA A 93 13.74 -8.35 -8.66
C ALA A 93 12.27 -8.75 -8.40
N LEU A 94 11.48 -9.00 -9.45
CA LEU A 94 10.10 -9.49 -9.31
C LEU A 94 10.01 -10.88 -8.66
N LYS A 95 11.10 -11.65 -8.65
CA LYS A 95 11.19 -12.99 -8.06
C LYS A 95 11.88 -13.00 -6.70
N MET A 96 12.42 -11.87 -6.26
CA MET A 96 13.19 -11.75 -5.00
C MET A 96 12.28 -11.35 -3.84
N ASN A 97 12.54 -11.89 -2.64
CA ASN A 97 11.92 -11.39 -1.40
C ASN A 97 12.66 -10.12 -0.92
N ASN A 98 12.18 -9.51 0.17
CA ASN A 98 12.82 -8.31 0.72
C ASN A 98 14.26 -8.55 1.16
N GLU A 99 14.57 -9.71 1.73
CA GLU A 99 15.91 -10.05 2.19
C GLU A 99 16.91 -10.14 1.03
N ASP A 100 16.53 -10.78 -0.07
CA ASP A 100 17.33 -10.83 -1.28
C ASP A 100 17.52 -9.42 -1.87
N ILE A 101 16.45 -8.61 -1.93
CA ILE A 101 16.53 -7.25 -2.47
C ILE A 101 17.48 -6.36 -1.65
N VAL A 102 17.38 -6.36 -0.31
CA VAL A 102 18.22 -5.47 0.51
C VAL A 102 19.69 -5.85 0.50
N ASN A 103 20.01 -7.10 0.15
CA ASN A 103 21.39 -7.57 0.03
C ASN A 103 21.92 -7.53 -1.41
N HIS A 104 21.05 -7.52 -2.43
CA HIS A 104 21.44 -7.50 -3.84
C HIS A 104 21.41 -6.11 -4.47
N TYR A 105 20.43 -5.25 -4.14
CA TYR A 105 20.28 -3.92 -4.72
C TYR A 105 20.67 -2.83 -3.73
N LEU A 106 21.94 -2.42 -3.74
CA LEU A 106 22.52 -1.58 -2.69
C LEU A 106 22.59 -0.09 -3.08
N ASN A 107 22.48 0.77 -2.09
CA ASN A 107 22.80 2.19 -2.23
C ASN A 107 24.34 2.42 -2.16
N PRO A 108 24.86 3.57 -2.62
CA PRO A 108 26.31 3.81 -2.65
C PRO A 108 27.01 3.66 -1.30
N ALA A 109 26.38 4.06 -0.20
CA ALA A 109 26.94 3.92 1.14
C ALA A 109 27.03 2.45 1.60
N GLN A 110 26.03 1.64 1.25
CA GLN A 110 26.04 0.19 1.49
C GLN A 110 27.12 -0.50 0.66
N ILE A 111 27.29 -0.12 -0.62
CA ILE A 111 28.35 -0.66 -1.49
C ILE A 111 29.72 -0.36 -0.92
N ILE A 112 29.99 0.88 -0.50
CA ILE A 112 31.26 1.26 0.13
C ILE A 112 31.53 0.43 1.38
N ARG A 113 30.52 0.34 2.28
CA ARG A 113 30.65 -0.44 3.51
C ARG A 113 30.97 -1.90 3.21
N LEU A 114 30.29 -2.49 2.23
CA LEU A 114 30.54 -3.86 1.78
C LEU A 114 31.96 -4.03 1.24
N GLY A 115 32.43 -3.10 0.40
CA GLY A 115 33.78 -3.11 -0.15
C GLY A 115 34.87 -3.03 0.91
N ILE A 116 34.70 -2.19 1.94
CA ILE A 116 35.63 -2.08 3.07
C ILE A 116 35.64 -3.39 3.87
N GLN A 117 34.46 -3.93 4.18
CA GLN A 117 34.32 -5.16 4.95
C GLN A 117 34.94 -6.38 4.23
N GLN A 118 34.75 -6.45 2.91
CA GLN A 118 35.33 -7.51 2.06
C GLN A 118 36.79 -7.23 1.66
N LYS A 119 37.39 -6.13 2.15
CA LYS A 119 38.76 -5.70 1.84
C LYS A 119 39.02 -5.49 0.34
N ILE A 120 37.98 -5.20 -0.44
CA ILE A 120 38.06 -4.86 -1.88
C ILE A 120 38.64 -3.46 -2.05
N ILE A 121 38.27 -2.55 -1.14
CA ILE A 121 38.69 -1.15 -1.09
C ILE A 121 39.26 -0.84 0.30
N ARG A 122 40.26 0.05 0.39
CA ARG A 122 40.84 0.46 1.67
C ARG A 122 40.02 1.59 2.30
N ASN A 123 39.98 1.64 3.62
CA ASN A 123 39.21 2.60 4.41
C ASN A 123 39.66 4.07 4.19
N ASP A 124 40.91 4.27 3.79
CA ASP A 124 41.59 5.56 3.55
C ASP A 124 41.55 6.00 2.07
N SER A 125 41.11 5.14 1.15
CA SER A 125 41.19 5.40 -0.30
C SER A 125 40.16 6.39 -0.86
N LEU A 126 39.13 6.75 -0.08
CA LEU A 126 37.91 7.38 -0.59
C LEU A 126 37.85 8.88 -0.25
N SER A 127 38.24 9.71 -1.22
CA SER A 127 37.86 11.12 -1.24
C SER A 127 36.85 11.36 -2.36
N ASN A 128 35.70 11.99 -2.03
CA ASN A 128 34.67 12.37 -3.02
C ASN A 128 35.15 13.45 -4.02
N THR A 129 36.39 13.93 -3.87
CA THR A 129 37.02 14.89 -4.78
C THR A 129 37.42 14.24 -6.11
N ASP A 130 37.81 12.96 -6.11
CA ASP A 130 38.09 12.19 -7.31
C ASP A 130 36.89 11.32 -7.70
N ARG A 131 35.99 11.90 -8.50
CA ARG A 131 34.75 11.25 -8.94
C ARG A 131 34.99 10.03 -9.82
N GLU A 132 36.10 9.98 -10.56
CA GLU A 132 36.39 8.87 -11.46
C GLU A 132 36.86 7.67 -10.67
N LYS A 133 37.84 7.84 -9.78
CA LYS A 133 38.29 6.79 -8.87
C LYS A 133 37.15 6.26 -8.02
N TYR A 134 36.29 7.15 -7.49
CA TYR A 134 35.10 6.75 -6.74
C TYR A 134 34.18 5.82 -7.54
N ARG A 135 33.88 6.16 -8.81
CA ARG A 135 33.04 5.32 -9.68
C ARG A 135 33.70 3.98 -9.99
N GLN A 136 35.01 3.97 -10.24
CA GLN A 136 35.75 2.74 -10.53
C GLN A 136 35.76 1.79 -9.34
N GLU A 137 35.97 2.29 -8.12
CA GLU A 137 35.93 1.49 -6.88
C GLU A 137 34.53 0.93 -6.61
N LEU A 138 33.47 1.73 -6.77
CA LEU A 138 32.10 1.22 -6.68
C LEU A 138 31.84 0.11 -7.70
N ALA A 139 32.27 0.31 -8.95
CA ALA A 139 32.10 -0.69 -10.01
C ALA A 139 32.88 -1.98 -9.71
N LYS A 140 34.07 -1.87 -9.11
CA LYS A 140 34.85 -3.02 -8.66
C LYS A 140 34.11 -3.82 -7.60
N VAL A 141 33.64 -3.16 -6.54
CA VAL A 141 32.87 -3.81 -5.47
C VAL A 141 31.60 -4.46 -6.01
N MET A 142 30.84 -3.77 -6.86
CA MET A 142 29.62 -4.34 -7.44
C MET A 142 29.89 -5.63 -8.22
N ARG A 143 30.97 -5.68 -9.02
CA ARG A 143 31.36 -6.88 -9.78
C ARG A 143 31.82 -8.01 -8.87
N GLU A 144 32.70 -7.73 -7.91
CA GLU A 144 33.27 -8.77 -7.03
C GLU A 144 32.26 -9.32 -6.01
N SER A 145 31.36 -8.48 -5.52
CA SER A 145 30.33 -8.88 -4.56
C SER A 145 29.01 -9.33 -5.20
N LEU A 146 28.90 -9.31 -6.53
CA LEU A 146 27.68 -9.65 -7.30
C LEU A 146 26.44 -8.86 -6.86
N VAL A 147 26.62 -7.57 -6.58
CA VAL A 147 25.54 -6.65 -6.18
C VAL A 147 25.27 -5.62 -7.27
N LYS A 148 24.06 -5.08 -7.29
CA LYS A 148 23.56 -4.10 -8.24
C LYS A 148 23.25 -2.78 -7.56
N PRO A 149 23.30 -1.64 -8.27
CA PRO A 149 22.87 -0.37 -7.72
C PRO A 149 21.35 -0.35 -7.52
N VAL A 150 20.87 0.29 -6.46
CA VAL A 150 19.43 0.42 -6.16
C VAL A 150 18.62 1.08 -7.29
N GLN A 151 19.26 1.89 -8.14
CA GLN A 151 18.62 2.49 -9.32
C GLN A 151 18.16 1.44 -10.35
N GLU A 152 18.78 0.26 -10.38
CA GLU A 152 18.32 -0.85 -11.23
C GLU A 152 17.00 -1.44 -10.72
N LEU A 153 16.86 -1.59 -9.39
CA LEU A 153 15.59 -1.96 -8.76
C LEU A 153 14.49 -0.95 -9.09
N HIS A 154 14.78 0.36 -8.96
CA HIS A 154 13.82 1.42 -9.30
C HIS A 154 13.40 1.35 -10.77
N ARG A 155 14.33 1.06 -11.67
CA ARG A 155 14.04 0.91 -13.10
C ARG A 155 13.15 -0.30 -13.36
N GLN A 156 13.40 -1.43 -12.72
CA GLN A 156 12.54 -2.62 -12.84
C GLN A 156 11.12 -2.35 -12.29
N LEU A 157 11.01 -1.65 -11.15
CA LEU A 157 9.72 -1.23 -10.56
C LEU A 157 8.92 -0.31 -11.50
N VAL A 158 9.56 0.67 -12.13
CA VAL A 158 8.90 1.54 -13.10
C VAL A 158 8.51 0.78 -14.37
N ASN A 159 9.43 -0.05 -14.89
CA ASN A 159 9.18 -0.78 -16.13
C ASN A 159 8.05 -1.79 -15.98
N GLN A 160 7.99 -2.53 -14.88
CA GLN A 160 6.92 -3.50 -14.64
C GLN A 160 5.56 -2.79 -14.57
N LYS A 161 5.45 -1.61 -13.95
CA LYS A 161 4.19 -0.84 -13.89
C LYS A 161 3.68 -0.45 -15.26
N VAL A 162 4.54 0.12 -16.09
CA VAL A 162 4.19 0.49 -17.47
C VAL A 162 3.77 -0.75 -18.27
N LEU A 163 4.55 -1.83 -18.19
CA LEU A 163 4.25 -3.05 -18.95
C LEU A 163 2.93 -3.69 -18.51
N ARG A 164 2.66 -3.79 -17.21
CA ARG A 164 1.40 -4.32 -16.69
C ARG A 164 0.20 -3.48 -17.11
N ALA A 165 0.30 -2.16 -16.99
CA ALA A 165 -0.75 -1.24 -17.40
C ALA A 165 -1.06 -1.34 -18.90
N VAL A 166 -0.03 -1.49 -19.75
CA VAL A 166 -0.22 -1.62 -21.21
C VAL A 166 -0.69 -3.01 -21.62
N TYR A 167 -0.09 -4.10 -21.10
CA TYR A 167 -0.20 -5.44 -21.68
C TYR A 167 -1.07 -6.43 -20.89
N SER A 168 -1.42 -6.16 -19.62
CA SER A 168 -2.24 -7.10 -18.87
C SER A 168 -3.65 -7.19 -19.47
N ASN A 169 -4.19 -8.40 -19.55
CA ASN A 169 -5.59 -8.68 -19.83
C ASN A 169 -6.48 -8.44 -18.60
N ASN A 170 -5.90 -8.44 -17.40
CA ASN A 170 -6.57 -8.19 -16.12
C ASN A 170 -6.55 -6.69 -15.76
N GLN A 171 -7.04 -5.84 -16.67
CA GLN A 171 -6.95 -4.38 -16.58
C GLN A 171 -7.55 -3.78 -15.31
N LEU A 172 -8.67 -4.30 -14.81
CA LEU A 172 -9.26 -3.79 -13.56
C LEU A 172 -8.33 -4.02 -12.36
N LYS A 173 -7.58 -5.13 -12.34
CA LYS A 173 -6.56 -5.40 -11.31
C LYS A 173 -5.49 -4.33 -11.32
N GLU A 174 -5.04 -3.92 -12.51
CA GLU A 174 -3.97 -2.93 -12.66
C GLU A 174 -4.45 -1.53 -12.27
N VAL A 175 -5.67 -1.13 -12.65
CA VAL A 175 -6.27 0.15 -12.23
C VAL A 175 -6.48 0.20 -10.71
N LEU A 176 -6.98 -0.88 -10.11
CA LEU A 176 -7.15 -0.93 -8.65
C LEU A 176 -5.81 -0.99 -7.92
N THR A 177 -4.80 -1.67 -8.46
CA THR A 177 -3.44 -1.65 -7.89
C THR A 177 -2.89 -0.22 -7.85
N ASP A 178 -3.07 0.54 -8.93
CA ASP A 178 -2.65 1.94 -8.98
C ASP A 178 -3.41 2.82 -7.97
N PHE A 179 -4.74 2.68 -7.91
CA PHE A 179 -5.59 3.37 -6.94
C PHE A 179 -5.17 3.08 -5.49
N TRP A 180 -5.01 1.79 -5.14
CA TRP A 180 -4.67 1.41 -3.77
C TRP A 180 -3.23 1.74 -3.40
N PHE A 181 -2.29 1.66 -4.34
CA PHE A 181 -0.94 2.17 -4.11
C PHE A 181 -0.96 3.68 -3.81
N ASN A 182 -1.75 4.44 -4.55
CA ASN A 182 -1.88 5.88 -4.33
C ASN A 182 -2.58 6.20 -3.00
N HIS A 183 -3.54 5.37 -2.57
CA HIS A 183 -4.22 5.50 -1.29
C HIS A 183 -3.28 5.25 -0.10
N PHE A 184 -2.42 4.22 -0.18
CA PHE A 184 -1.41 3.90 0.84
C PHE A 184 -0.01 4.32 0.37
N ASN A 185 0.13 5.58 -0.07
CA ASN A 185 1.31 6.03 -0.80
C ASN A 185 2.61 5.90 0.01
N VAL A 186 3.62 5.33 -0.63
CA VAL A 186 5.02 5.34 -0.17
C VAL A 186 5.91 5.85 -1.29
N SER A 187 6.97 6.57 -0.94
CA SER A 187 7.85 7.22 -1.92
C SER A 187 9.25 6.62 -1.96
N LEU A 188 9.80 6.48 -3.17
CA LEU A 188 11.21 6.18 -3.41
C LEU A 188 12.15 7.29 -2.94
N THR A 189 11.63 8.49 -2.63
CA THR A 189 12.46 9.60 -2.13
C THR A 189 12.91 9.42 -0.68
N LYS A 190 12.25 8.54 0.09
CA LYS A 190 12.67 8.21 1.46
C LYS A 190 13.69 7.08 1.41
N GLY A 191 14.93 7.39 1.81
CA GLY A 191 16.07 6.49 1.61
C GLY A 191 15.92 5.09 2.23
N GLN A 192 15.23 4.99 3.37
CA GLN A 192 15.05 3.73 4.10
C GLN A 192 13.95 2.84 3.50
N SER A 193 12.93 3.42 2.86
CA SER A 193 11.83 2.66 2.27
C SER A 193 12.08 2.25 0.81
N GLN A 194 13.02 2.90 0.11
CA GLN A 194 13.19 2.76 -1.35
C GLN A 194 13.41 1.31 -1.83
N GLN A 195 14.11 0.48 -1.04
CA GLN A 195 14.37 -0.92 -1.37
C GLN A 195 13.12 -1.81 -1.24
N TYR A 196 12.05 -1.32 -0.60
CA TYR A 196 10.84 -2.08 -0.29
C TYR A 196 9.64 -1.70 -1.17
N VAL A 197 9.71 -0.66 -2.00
CA VAL A 197 8.53 -0.20 -2.76
C VAL A 197 8.05 -1.24 -3.79
N MET A 198 8.96 -2.03 -4.36
CA MET A 198 8.60 -3.09 -5.30
C MET A 198 7.77 -4.20 -4.64
N THR A 199 8.26 -4.72 -3.53
CA THR A 199 7.58 -5.77 -2.75
C THR A 199 6.33 -5.23 -2.09
N TYR A 200 6.29 -3.95 -1.73
CA TYR A 200 5.09 -3.31 -1.22
C TYR A 200 3.94 -3.35 -2.23
N GLU A 201 4.19 -2.94 -3.47
CA GLU A 201 3.17 -3.08 -4.53
C GLU A 201 2.86 -4.57 -4.80
N ARG A 202 3.90 -5.40 -4.96
CA ARG A 202 3.77 -6.82 -5.35
C ARG A 202 3.04 -7.68 -4.32
N ASP A 203 3.35 -7.50 -3.04
CA ASP A 203 3.04 -8.44 -1.97
C ASP A 203 2.00 -7.89 -0.99
N ALA A 204 1.97 -6.57 -0.74
CA ALA A 204 1.03 -5.96 0.20
C ALA A 204 -0.23 -5.37 -0.45
N ILE A 205 -0.15 -4.94 -1.71
CA ILE A 205 -1.28 -4.28 -2.41
C ILE A 205 -1.92 -5.23 -3.43
N ARG A 206 -1.16 -5.66 -4.44
CA ARG A 206 -1.67 -6.43 -5.60
C ARG A 206 -2.48 -7.69 -5.24
N PRO A 207 -2.13 -8.48 -4.20
CA PRO A 207 -2.91 -9.66 -3.84
C PRO A 207 -4.28 -9.32 -3.24
N HIS A 208 -4.46 -8.10 -2.70
CA HIS A 208 -5.63 -7.72 -1.92
C HIS A 208 -6.61 -6.80 -2.64
N VAL A 209 -6.32 -6.37 -3.88
CA VAL A 209 -7.13 -5.35 -4.60
C VAL A 209 -8.59 -5.75 -4.87
N PHE A 210 -8.92 -7.05 -4.85
CA PHE A 210 -10.29 -7.59 -4.93
C PHE A 210 -10.73 -8.28 -3.64
N GLY A 211 -9.88 -8.30 -2.62
CA GLY A 211 -10.11 -8.96 -1.35
C GLY A 211 -10.82 -8.06 -0.37
N ASN A 212 -10.40 -8.16 0.89
CA ASN A 212 -10.95 -7.41 2.01
C ASN A 212 -10.05 -6.23 2.37
N PHE A 213 -10.64 -5.05 2.58
CA PHE A 213 -9.93 -3.83 2.96
C PHE A 213 -9.10 -3.99 4.24
N LYS A 214 -9.62 -4.70 5.25
CA LYS A 214 -8.91 -4.97 6.52
C LYS A 214 -7.61 -5.73 6.30
N SER A 215 -7.64 -6.74 5.43
CA SER A 215 -6.45 -7.51 5.09
C SER A 215 -5.41 -6.65 4.37
N MET A 216 -5.84 -5.78 3.46
CA MET A 216 -4.95 -4.85 2.78
C MET A 216 -4.38 -3.79 3.74
N LEU A 217 -5.19 -3.25 4.65
CA LEU A 217 -4.73 -2.31 5.68
C LEU A 217 -3.66 -2.96 6.57
N LEU A 218 -3.88 -4.19 7.04
CA LEU A 218 -2.89 -4.91 7.84
C LEU A 218 -1.62 -5.22 7.05
N ALA A 219 -1.76 -5.68 5.80
CA ALA A 219 -0.63 -6.00 4.94
C ALA A 219 0.24 -4.76 4.67
N THR A 220 -0.39 -3.63 4.33
CA THR A 220 0.32 -2.37 4.09
C THR A 220 0.92 -1.80 5.38
N ALA A 221 0.18 -1.82 6.48
CA ALA A 221 0.61 -1.26 7.76
C ALA A 221 1.82 -1.99 8.39
N LYS A 222 1.96 -3.29 8.10
CA LYS A 222 3.08 -4.10 8.59
C LYS A 222 4.26 -4.17 7.61
N HIS A 223 4.07 -3.71 6.37
CA HIS A 223 5.10 -3.84 5.37
C HIS A 223 6.30 -2.92 5.67
N PRO A 224 7.55 -3.38 5.48
CA PRO A 224 8.74 -2.56 5.71
C PRO A 224 8.73 -1.19 5.04
N ALA A 225 8.19 -1.12 3.82
CA ALA A 225 8.04 0.14 3.09
C ALA A 225 7.26 1.21 3.89
N MET A 226 6.12 0.85 4.48
CA MET A 226 5.26 1.79 5.21
C MET A 226 5.86 2.16 6.57
N LEU A 227 6.38 1.16 7.30
CA LEU A 227 7.00 1.35 8.61
C LEU A 227 8.22 2.28 8.56
N GLU A 228 9.04 2.17 7.51
CA GLU A 228 10.20 3.05 7.28
C GLU A 228 9.78 4.40 6.67
N TYR A 229 8.73 4.43 5.85
CA TYR A 229 8.29 5.66 5.20
C TYR A 229 7.74 6.68 6.19
N LEU A 230 6.90 6.21 7.13
CA LEU A 230 6.28 7.04 8.17
C LEU A 230 7.03 6.99 9.51
N ASP A 231 8.27 6.47 9.48
CA ASP A 231 9.20 6.41 10.62
C ASP A 231 8.65 5.66 11.85
N ASN A 232 7.66 4.78 11.68
CA ASN A 232 7.13 4.00 12.81
C ASN A 232 8.14 2.97 13.34
N ALA A 233 9.05 2.47 12.49
CA ALA A 233 10.15 1.62 12.92
C ALA A 233 11.06 2.28 13.98
N LEU A 234 10.98 3.61 14.12
CA LEU A 234 11.69 4.41 15.11
C LEU A 234 10.83 4.78 16.33
N SER A 235 9.53 4.42 16.34
CA SER A 235 8.56 4.76 17.38
C SER A 235 8.75 3.88 18.62
N VAL A 236 9.03 4.51 19.76
CA VAL A 236 9.33 3.84 21.02
C VAL A 236 8.62 4.52 22.18
N SER A 237 8.22 3.73 23.18
CA SER A 237 7.82 4.21 24.50
C SER A 237 8.77 3.66 25.57
N ASN A 238 8.99 4.45 26.62
CA ASN A 238 9.70 4.03 27.83
C ASN A 238 8.74 3.54 28.93
N ASP A 239 7.44 3.63 28.70
CA ASP A 239 6.41 3.17 29.62
C ASP A 239 6.07 1.70 29.40
N ASN A 240 7.08 0.86 29.64
CA ASN A 240 6.89 -0.59 29.74
C ASN A 240 7.78 -1.22 30.82
N GLU A 241 7.28 -2.29 31.43
CA GLU A 241 7.95 -2.96 32.52
C GLU A 241 9.30 -3.57 32.08
N ARG A 242 9.37 -4.03 30.82
CA ARG A 242 10.58 -4.63 30.24
C ARG A 242 11.73 -3.62 30.14
N ALA A 243 11.45 -2.40 29.68
CA ALA A 243 12.40 -1.30 29.58
C ALA A 243 12.85 -0.87 30.97
N ARG A 244 11.94 -0.78 31.94
CA ARG A 244 12.26 -0.48 33.34
C ARG A 244 13.17 -1.55 33.96
N ARG A 245 12.88 -2.83 33.76
CA ARG A 245 13.72 -3.96 34.22
C ARG A 245 15.11 -3.94 33.55
N GLN A 246 15.19 -3.61 32.25
CA GLN A 246 16.48 -3.47 31.55
C GLN A 246 17.29 -2.27 32.05
N GLN A 247 16.64 -1.12 32.30
CA GLN A 247 17.29 0.07 32.86
C GLN A 247 17.84 -0.19 34.28
N ASN A 248 17.11 -0.97 35.08
CA ASN A 248 17.48 -1.29 36.45
C ASN A 248 18.52 -2.42 36.58
N ASN A 249 18.90 -3.07 35.48
CA ASN A 249 19.95 -4.09 35.51
C ASN A 249 21.34 -3.42 35.64
N ALA A 250 22.00 -3.66 36.77
CA ALA A 250 23.27 -3.03 37.14
C ALA A 250 24.39 -3.19 36.09
N MET A 251 24.47 -4.35 35.43
CA MET A 251 25.47 -4.61 34.39
C MET A 251 25.21 -3.80 33.11
N LEU A 252 23.95 -3.72 32.69
CA LEU A 252 23.54 -2.94 31.53
C LEU A 252 23.66 -1.43 31.79
N ARG A 253 23.37 -1.00 33.01
CA ARG A 253 23.57 0.39 33.46
C ARG A 253 25.05 0.78 33.40
N ALA A 254 25.94 -0.03 33.98
CA ALA A 254 27.38 0.22 33.94
C ALA A 254 27.93 0.22 32.50
N ALA A 255 27.42 -0.65 31.62
CA ALA A 255 27.80 -0.68 30.20
C ALA A 255 27.34 0.60 29.46
N ARG A 256 26.13 1.09 29.73
CA ARG A 256 25.64 2.37 29.19
C ARG A 256 26.45 3.55 29.69
N GLU A 257 26.69 3.66 31.00
CA GLU A 257 27.47 4.74 31.59
C GLU A 257 28.89 4.80 30.98
N ARG A 258 29.52 3.64 30.74
CA ARG A 258 30.81 3.55 30.02
C ARG A 258 30.71 3.97 28.55
N ALA A 259 29.64 3.58 27.85
CA ALA A 259 29.43 3.98 26.46
C ALA A 259 29.19 5.49 26.35
N GLU A 260 28.39 6.07 27.25
CA GLU A 260 28.11 7.50 27.32
C GLU A 260 29.36 8.32 27.70
N ALA A 261 30.17 7.83 28.64
CA ALA A 261 31.45 8.45 28.99
C ALA A 261 32.40 8.51 27.78
N ARG A 262 32.46 7.44 26.96
CA ARG A 262 33.23 7.41 25.71
C ARG A 262 32.67 8.34 24.62
N LEU A 263 31.35 8.54 24.59
CA LEU A 263 30.66 9.42 23.65
C LEU A 263 30.83 10.90 23.98
N ASN A 264 30.98 11.22 25.26
CA ASN A 264 31.19 12.59 25.75
C ASN A 264 32.67 13.02 25.73
N ASP A 265 33.58 12.11 25.37
CA ASP A 265 35.01 12.40 25.25
C ASP A 265 35.29 13.21 23.96
N THR A 266 35.46 14.53 24.09
CA THR A 266 35.68 15.44 22.95
C THR A 266 37.06 15.32 22.30
N THR A 267 37.95 14.46 22.82
CA THR A 267 39.34 14.34 22.32
C THR A 267 39.51 13.41 21.12
N MET A 268 38.48 12.62 20.75
CA MET A 268 38.53 11.68 19.62
C MET A 268 37.98 12.29 18.31
N GLN A 269 38.79 12.29 17.24
CA GLN A 269 38.36 12.69 15.89
C GLN A 269 37.19 11.80 15.40
N GLY A 270 36.07 12.42 15.01
CA GLY A 270 34.86 11.73 14.52
C GLY A 270 33.64 11.78 15.46
N ASN A 271 33.80 12.31 16.68
CA ASN A 271 32.73 12.29 17.70
C ASN A 271 31.54 13.24 17.42
N ALA A 272 31.67 14.25 16.56
CA ALA A 272 30.56 15.18 16.29
C ALA A 272 29.36 14.53 15.59
N LEU A 273 29.60 13.67 14.59
CA LEU A 273 28.55 12.90 13.90
C LEU A 273 27.96 11.80 14.80
N LEU A 274 28.80 11.18 15.64
CA LEU A 274 28.35 10.20 16.63
C LEU A 274 27.50 10.86 17.73
N GLN A 275 27.89 12.05 18.21
CA GLN A 275 27.10 12.85 19.14
C GLN A 275 25.78 13.27 18.53
N GLN A 276 25.74 13.74 17.28
CA GLN A 276 24.47 14.03 16.60
C GLN A 276 23.57 12.80 16.49
N ALA A 277 24.12 11.63 16.11
CA ALA A 277 23.37 10.38 16.03
C ALA A 277 22.86 9.89 17.41
N VAL A 278 23.63 10.14 18.48
CA VAL A 278 23.25 9.76 19.85
C VAL A 278 22.23 10.72 20.44
N THR A 279 22.37 12.03 20.23
CA THR A 279 21.35 13.02 20.63
C THR A 279 20.03 12.76 19.90
N ALA A 280 20.08 12.44 18.60
CA ALA A 280 18.90 12.03 17.82
C ALA A 280 18.25 10.73 18.35
N ARG A 281 19.05 9.78 18.86
CA ARG A 281 18.55 8.57 19.55
C ARG A 281 18.01 8.85 20.95
N ARG A 282 18.53 9.86 21.66
CA ARG A 282 17.99 10.30 22.96
C ARG A 282 16.65 11.02 22.81
N THR A 283 16.39 11.61 21.63
CA THR A 283 15.09 12.21 21.26
C THR A 283 14.14 11.22 20.58
N GLN A 284 14.47 9.93 20.45
CA GLN A 284 13.51 8.93 19.98
C GLN A 284 12.40 8.77 21.02
N GLY A 285 11.22 9.28 20.67
CA GLY A 285 10.01 9.18 21.47
C GLY A 285 8.85 8.66 20.63
N LEU A 286 7.65 8.89 21.12
CA LEU A 286 6.42 8.50 20.47
C LEU A 286 6.30 9.18 19.09
N ASN A 287 6.18 8.40 18.02
CA ASN A 287 5.93 8.93 16.68
C ASN A 287 4.43 8.91 16.37
N GLU A 288 3.79 10.07 16.43
CA GLU A 288 2.37 10.22 16.11
C GLU A 288 2.07 10.30 14.62
N ASN A 289 3.07 10.57 13.77
CA ASN A 289 2.86 10.76 12.34
C ASN A 289 2.19 9.52 11.73
N TYR A 290 2.73 8.33 12.02
CA TYR A 290 2.15 7.10 11.49
C TYR A 290 0.71 6.85 11.94
N ALA A 291 0.42 7.06 13.22
CA ALA A 291 -0.93 6.95 13.76
C ALA A 291 -1.89 7.93 13.11
N ARG A 292 -1.45 9.18 12.90
CA ARG A 292 -2.23 10.20 12.20
C ARG A 292 -2.54 9.78 10.78
N GLU A 293 -1.53 9.37 10.00
CA GLU A 293 -1.77 8.94 8.61
C GLU A 293 -2.70 7.72 8.53
N VAL A 294 -2.55 6.76 9.44
CA VAL A 294 -3.43 5.59 9.52
C VAL A 294 -4.88 6.00 9.79
N MET A 295 -5.13 6.91 10.73
CA MET A 295 -6.48 7.37 11.06
C MET A 295 -7.05 8.32 10.00
N GLU A 296 -6.24 9.26 9.50
CA GLU A 296 -6.64 10.35 8.63
C GLU A 296 -6.70 9.95 7.16
N LEU A 297 -5.61 9.43 6.62
CA LEU A 297 -5.46 9.22 5.18
C LEU A 297 -5.81 7.81 4.74
N HIS A 298 -5.55 6.82 5.59
CA HIS A 298 -5.74 5.42 5.25
C HIS A 298 -7.10 4.89 5.68
N THR A 299 -7.77 5.46 6.68
CA THR A 299 -9.01 4.90 7.23
C THR A 299 -10.15 5.90 7.34
N MET A 300 -10.22 6.71 8.40
CA MET A 300 -11.44 7.40 8.78
C MET A 300 -11.67 8.73 8.04
N GLY A 301 -10.66 9.26 7.34
CA GLY A 301 -10.71 10.60 6.76
C GLY A 301 -10.43 11.70 7.79
N VAL A 302 -10.12 12.91 7.32
CA VAL A 302 -9.90 14.10 8.18
C VAL A 302 -11.07 14.36 9.12
N ASP A 303 -12.29 14.23 8.62
CA ASP A 303 -13.53 14.42 9.39
C ASP A 303 -14.04 13.11 10.03
N GLY A 304 -13.12 12.19 10.34
CA GLY A 304 -13.44 10.85 10.81
C GLY A 304 -14.11 10.79 12.18
N GLY A 305 -14.09 11.88 12.95
CA GLY A 305 -14.64 11.97 14.30
C GLY A 305 -13.69 11.48 15.41
N TYR A 306 -12.39 11.37 15.11
CA TYR A 306 -11.36 11.12 16.10
C TYR A 306 -10.76 12.42 16.62
N THR A 307 -10.13 12.37 17.79
CA THR A 307 -9.46 13.50 18.41
C THR A 307 -7.94 13.38 18.33
N GLN A 308 -7.23 14.47 18.61
CA GLN A 308 -5.78 14.42 18.79
C GLN A 308 -5.36 13.42 19.87
N LYS A 309 -6.18 13.23 20.92
CA LYS A 309 -5.93 12.23 21.95
C LYS A 309 -5.96 10.81 21.37
N ASP A 310 -6.94 10.51 20.50
CA ASP A 310 -7.01 9.20 19.85
C ASP A 310 -5.77 8.93 18.98
N VAL A 311 -5.25 9.96 18.28
CA VAL A 311 -4.00 9.84 17.52
C VAL A 311 -2.83 9.47 18.43
N THR A 312 -2.67 10.16 19.57
CA THR A 312 -1.64 9.83 20.56
C THR A 312 -1.80 8.39 21.09
N GLU A 313 -3.02 7.97 21.40
CA GLU A 313 -3.29 6.63 21.93
C GLU A 313 -3.06 5.53 20.87
N VAL A 314 -3.41 5.76 19.61
CA VAL A 314 -3.05 4.87 18.49
C VAL A 314 -1.53 4.82 18.30
N ALA A 315 -0.85 5.96 18.40
CA ALA A 315 0.61 6.00 18.31
C ALA A 315 1.26 5.13 19.38
N LYS A 316 0.74 5.17 20.62
CA LYS A 316 1.22 4.30 21.71
C LYS A 316 0.99 2.84 21.37
N ALA A 317 -0.19 2.48 20.86
CA ALA A 317 -0.52 1.10 20.48
C ALA A 317 0.37 0.55 19.34
N LEU A 318 0.91 1.42 18.50
CA LEU A 318 1.79 1.06 17.37
C LEU A 318 3.29 1.13 17.72
N THR A 319 3.65 1.53 18.94
CA THR A 319 5.06 1.52 19.37
C THR A 319 5.64 0.11 19.35
N GLY A 320 6.92 0.01 18.99
CA GLY A 320 7.61 -1.28 18.85
C GLY A 320 7.33 -2.03 17.55
N TRP A 321 6.39 -1.59 16.70
CA TRP A 321 6.22 -2.12 15.34
C TRP A 321 7.38 -1.65 14.45
N SER A 322 8.23 -2.59 14.02
CA SER A 322 9.50 -2.34 13.36
C SER A 322 9.71 -3.29 12.18
N VAL A 323 10.75 -3.00 11.40
CA VAL A 323 11.24 -3.88 10.35
C VAL A 323 12.21 -4.90 10.93
N ARG A 324 12.07 -6.17 10.52
CA ARG A 324 13.07 -7.21 10.77
C ARG A 324 14.38 -6.78 10.09
N PRO A 325 15.51 -6.70 10.80
CA PRO A 325 16.82 -6.60 10.17
C PRO A 325 16.96 -7.67 9.09
N MET A 326 17.33 -7.26 7.87
CA MET A 326 17.50 -8.16 6.71
C MET A 326 18.84 -7.97 6.01
N PHE A 327 19.54 -6.86 6.28
CA PHE A 327 20.86 -6.63 5.70
C PHE A 327 21.90 -7.45 6.44
N LYS A 328 22.48 -8.47 5.79
CA LYS A 328 23.35 -9.50 6.41
C LYS A 328 24.55 -8.91 7.16
N ASN A 329 25.08 -7.80 6.65
CA ASN A 329 26.21 -7.09 7.25
C ASN A 329 25.77 -5.93 8.18
N GLY A 330 24.52 -5.94 8.62
CA GLY A 330 23.93 -4.92 9.47
C GLY A 330 24.11 -5.22 10.96
N PRO A 331 24.16 -4.18 11.81
CA PRO A 331 24.35 -4.34 13.26
C PRO A 331 23.20 -5.08 13.97
N GLY A 332 22.05 -5.27 13.31
CA GLY A 332 20.86 -5.93 13.88
C GLY A 332 20.72 -7.42 13.58
N MET A 333 21.41 -7.97 12.57
CA MET A 333 21.22 -9.37 12.15
C MET A 333 21.70 -10.38 13.20
N MET A 334 22.83 -10.10 13.86
CA MET A 334 23.41 -10.97 14.87
C MET A 334 22.49 -11.21 16.07
N LEU A 335 21.55 -10.31 16.34
CA LEU A 335 20.58 -10.44 17.43
C LEU A 335 19.48 -11.47 17.13
N ILE A 336 19.21 -11.72 15.84
CA ILE A 336 18.12 -12.59 15.38
C ILE A 336 18.67 -13.96 14.97
N GLU A 337 19.72 -14.02 14.15
CA GLU A 337 20.24 -15.28 13.60
C GLU A 337 20.74 -16.25 14.68
N ASN A 338 21.23 -15.73 15.80
CA ASN A 338 21.76 -16.54 16.91
C ASN A 338 20.72 -16.84 18.02
N SER A 339 19.42 -16.65 17.75
CA SER A 339 18.37 -16.84 18.75
C SER A 339 17.23 -17.69 18.21
N SER A 340 16.80 -18.70 18.99
CA SER A 340 15.59 -19.46 18.69
C SER A 340 14.34 -18.59 18.87
N GLU A 341 13.24 -18.96 18.22
CA GLU A 341 11.95 -18.26 18.35
C GLU A 341 11.51 -18.11 19.82
N ALA A 342 11.72 -19.15 20.64
CA ALA A 342 11.44 -19.10 22.07
C ALA A 342 12.34 -18.11 22.83
N GLN A 343 13.62 -17.97 22.44
CA GLN A 343 14.51 -16.96 23.01
C GLN A 343 14.09 -15.54 22.61
N LEU A 344 13.67 -15.34 21.37
CA LEU A 344 13.15 -14.06 20.87
C LEU A 344 11.85 -13.66 21.59
N LYS A 345 10.88 -14.58 21.69
CA LYS A 345 9.63 -14.36 22.42
C LYS A 345 9.86 -14.02 23.90
N ARG A 346 10.80 -14.70 24.58
CA ARG A 346 11.20 -14.36 25.96
C ARG A 346 11.75 -12.93 26.07
N ARG A 347 12.49 -12.47 25.06
CA ARG A 347 12.96 -11.08 24.95
C ARG A 347 11.85 -10.09 24.57
N GLY A 348 10.64 -10.56 24.28
CA GLY A 348 9.52 -9.72 23.84
C GLY A 348 9.58 -9.37 22.37
N LEU A 349 10.33 -10.14 21.57
CA LEU A 349 10.45 -9.97 20.14
C LEU A 349 9.53 -10.97 19.44
N ILE A 350 8.69 -10.48 18.53
CA ILE A 350 7.84 -11.32 17.68
C ILE A 350 8.21 -11.02 16.24
N ILE A 351 8.51 -12.05 15.46
CA ILE A 351 8.83 -11.95 14.05
C ILE A 351 7.67 -12.56 13.27
N ASP A 352 7.16 -11.82 12.29
CA ASP A 352 6.17 -12.30 11.34
C ASP A 352 6.59 -11.88 9.93
N GLY A 353 7.21 -12.80 9.19
CA GLY A 353 7.89 -12.49 7.93
C GLY A 353 8.96 -11.41 8.11
N ASP A 354 8.77 -10.27 7.43
CA ASP A 354 9.68 -9.11 7.50
C ASP A 354 9.31 -8.09 8.58
N PHE A 355 8.23 -8.35 9.31
CA PHE A 355 7.79 -7.54 10.43
C PHE A 355 8.45 -7.99 11.73
N LEU A 356 8.82 -7.04 12.58
CA LEU A 356 9.36 -7.25 13.91
C LEU A 356 8.59 -6.41 14.93
N PHE A 357 7.96 -7.06 15.90
CA PHE A 357 7.48 -6.40 17.11
C PHE A 357 8.57 -6.38 18.18
N ARG A 358 8.74 -5.21 18.80
CA ARG A 358 9.67 -4.95 19.91
C ARG A 358 8.90 -4.60 21.17
N GLY A 359 8.58 -5.61 21.98
CA GLY A 359 7.93 -5.41 23.28
C GLY A 359 8.76 -4.60 24.26
N ASP A 360 10.08 -4.54 24.10
CA ASP A 360 10.95 -3.65 24.89
C ASP A 360 10.82 -2.17 24.52
N LYS A 361 10.14 -1.87 23.42
CA LYS A 361 9.86 -0.53 22.90
C LYS A 361 8.37 -0.18 22.86
N HIS A 362 7.52 -1.14 23.21
CA HIS A 362 6.08 -0.96 23.20
C HIS A 362 5.63 -0.16 24.42
N ASP A 363 4.52 0.54 24.33
CA ASP A 363 3.87 1.23 25.42
C ASP A 363 2.89 0.27 26.11
N GLU A 364 3.11 -0.07 27.37
CA GLU A 364 2.25 -0.99 28.12
C GLU A 364 1.18 -0.26 28.95
N SER A 365 1.05 1.07 28.79
CA SER A 365 -0.01 1.81 29.47
C SER A 365 -1.38 1.49 28.89
N GLU A 366 -2.41 1.60 29.74
CA GLU A 366 -3.80 1.45 29.33
C GLU A 366 -4.18 2.57 28.34
N LYS A 367 -4.87 2.20 27.26
CA LYS A 367 -5.24 3.12 26.18
C LYS A 367 -6.74 3.17 25.99
N ILE A 368 -7.24 4.34 25.63
CA ILE A 368 -8.64 4.54 25.25
C ILE A 368 -8.64 5.17 23.87
N ILE A 369 -9.06 4.41 22.87
CA ILE A 369 -9.08 4.80 21.46
C ILE A 369 -10.52 4.73 20.98
N LEU A 370 -11.08 5.86 20.56
CA LEU A 370 -12.48 5.98 20.11
C LEU A 370 -13.48 5.41 21.13
N GLY A 371 -13.22 5.66 22.41
CA GLY A 371 -14.02 5.16 23.53
C GLY A 371 -13.81 3.67 23.86
N LYS A 372 -13.05 2.92 23.06
CA LYS A 372 -12.71 1.52 23.32
C LYS A 372 -11.44 1.43 24.16
N LYS A 373 -11.52 0.61 25.22
CA LYS A 373 -10.43 0.40 26.17
C LYS A 373 -9.50 -0.74 25.72
N TYR A 374 -8.20 -0.51 25.79
CA TYR A 374 -7.13 -1.47 25.51
C TYR A 374 -6.20 -1.55 26.72
N ARG A 375 -5.75 -2.76 27.06
CA ARG A 375 -5.01 -2.99 28.32
C ARG A 375 -3.56 -2.51 28.26
N GLY A 376 -2.97 -2.31 27.08
CA GLY A 376 -1.54 -2.04 26.92
C GLY A 376 -0.65 -3.28 26.97
N THR A 377 -1.06 -4.33 27.68
CA THR A 377 -0.23 -5.51 27.94
C THR A 377 -0.35 -6.61 26.89
N ASP A 378 -1.19 -6.43 25.87
CA ASP A 378 -1.42 -7.42 24.80
C ASP A 378 -0.32 -7.36 23.71
N GLY A 379 0.57 -6.37 23.80
CA GLY A 379 1.77 -6.24 22.97
C GLY A 379 1.43 -6.13 21.48
N TYR A 380 1.99 -7.02 20.66
CA TYR A 380 1.77 -7.04 19.21
C TYR A 380 0.29 -7.06 18.82
N GLU A 381 -0.53 -7.82 19.55
CA GLU A 381 -1.96 -7.98 19.24
C GLU A 381 -2.75 -6.68 19.46
N GLU A 382 -2.26 -5.75 20.29
CA GLU A 382 -2.91 -4.47 20.53
C GLU A 382 -2.98 -3.64 19.24
N GLY A 383 -1.85 -3.47 18.54
CA GLY A 383 -1.80 -2.72 17.27
C GLY A 383 -2.67 -3.37 16.18
N VAL A 384 -2.71 -4.71 16.12
CA VAL A 384 -3.57 -5.45 15.19
C VAL A 384 -5.04 -5.21 15.51
N ALA A 385 -5.42 -5.26 16.79
CA ALA A 385 -6.78 -5.00 17.24
C ALA A 385 -7.22 -3.55 17.00
N VAL A 386 -6.31 -2.59 17.11
CA VAL A 386 -6.55 -1.18 16.74
C VAL A 386 -6.80 -1.05 15.24
N LEU A 387 -5.92 -1.59 14.38
CA LEU A 387 -6.10 -1.53 12.93
C LEU A 387 -7.39 -2.24 12.46
N ASN A 388 -7.73 -3.37 13.07
CA ASN A 388 -8.99 -4.06 12.81
C ASN A 388 -10.21 -3.21 13.19
N MET A 389 -10.15 -2.53 14.34
CA MET A 389 -11.21 -1.62 14.78
C MET A 389 -11.37 -0.44 13.81
N LEU A 390 -10.26 0.17 13.37
CA LEU A 390 -10.27 1.26 12.40
C LEU A 390 -10.81 0.79 11.03
N ALA A 391 -10.40 -0.38 10.55
CA ALA A 391 -10.86 -0.93 9.27
C ALA A 391 -12.38 -1.16 9.22
N SER A 392 -12.98 -1.58 10.33
CA SER A 392 -14.42 -1.84 10.44
C SER A 392 -15.24 -0.61 10.89
N HIS A 393 -14.60 0.54 11.11
CA HIS A 393 -15.28 1.75 11.58
C HIS A 393 -16.20 2.37 10.52
N THR A 394 -17.35 2.93 10.93
CA THR A 394 -18.33 3.54 10.01
C THR A 394 -17.74 4.71 9.21
N SER A 395 -16.91 5.55 9.83
CA SER A 395 -16.21 6.62 9.12
C SER A 395 -15.27 6.08 8.03
N THR A 396 -14.62 4.93 8.28
CA THR A 396 -13.77 4.26 7.29
C THR A 396 -14.58 3.75 6.11
N ALA A 397 -15.73 3.12 6.37
CA ALA A 397 -16.64 2.69 5.32
C ALA A 397 -17.06 3.87 4.42
N LYS A 398 -17.44 5.00 5.02
CA LYS A 398 -17.83 6.22 4.29
C LYS A 398 -16.66 6.83 3.51
N PHE A 399 -15.47 6.90 4.11
CA PHE A 399 -14.29 7.47 3.48
C PHE A 399 -13.86 6.65 2.25
N ILE A 400 -13.74 5.33 2.40
CA ILE A 400 -13.37 4.43 1.30
C ILE A 400 -14.44 4.41 0.20
N ALA A 401 -15.73 4.37 0.58
CA ALA A 401 -16.83 4.49 -0.37
C ALA A 401 -16.77 5.79 -1.18
N THR A 402 -16.45 6.91 -0.52
CA THR A 402 -16.32 8.22 -1.17
C THR A 402 -15.14 8.22 -2.14
N LYS A 403 -13.95 7.75 -1.73
CA LYS A 403 -12.78 7.69 -2.63
C LYS A 403 -13.03 6.80 -3.85
N LEU A 404 -13.68 5.64 -3.69
CA LEU A 404 -14.02 4.77 -4.81
C LEU A 404 -15.04 5.43 -5.75
N ALA A 405 -16.06 6.10 -5.20
CA ALA A 405 -17.03 6.83 -6.01
C ALA A 405 -16.37 7.98 -6.81
N ILE A 406 -15.47 8.73 -6.17
CA ILE A 406 -14.67 9.80 -6.82
C ILE A 406 -13.83 9.24 -7.95
N ARG A 407 -13.10 8.15 -7.68
CA ARG A 407 -12.19 7.55 -8.66
C ARG A 407 -12.91 7.04 -9.90
N PHE A 408 -14.02 6.34 -9.70
CA PHE A 408 -14.64 5.53 -10.76
C PHE A 408 -15.91 6.12 -11.36
N VAL A 409 -16.56 7.09 -10.72
CA VAL A 409 -17.84 7.65 -11.18
C VAL A 409 -17.73 9.12 -11.57
N SER A 410 -17.50 10.00 -10.60
CA SER A 410 -17.59 11.46 -10.76
C SER A 410 -16.80 12.16 -9.66
N ASP A 411 -16.25 13.36 -9.93
CA ASP A 411 -15.55 14.17 -8.93
C ASP A 411 -16.47 14.66 -7.79
N ASP A 412 -17.78 14.76 -8.07
CA ASP A 412 -18.83 15.09 -7.09
C ASP A 412 -19.89 13.98 -7.06
N PRO A 413 -19.58 12.81 -6.47
CA PRO A 413 -20.49 11.67 -6.46
C PRO A 413 -21.70 11.94 -5.57
N SER A 414 -22.86 11.43 -5.98
CA SER A 414 -24.09 11.64 -5.21
C SER A 414 -24.03 10.98 -3.82
N GLN A 415 -24.74 11.58 -2.87
CA GLN A 415 -24.90 11.00 -1.54
C GLN A 415 -25.61 9.64 -1.55
N ALA A 416 -26.45 9.37 -2.56
CA ALA A 416 -27.12 8.08 -2.72
C ALA A 416 -26.12 6.97 -3.10
N LEU A 417 -25.20 7.26 -4.02
CA LEU A 417 -24.12 6.34 -4.37
C LEU A 417 -23.18 6.09 -3.19
N ILE A 418 -22.72 7.16 -2.52
CA ILE A 418 -21.85 7.04 -1.34
C ILE A 418 -22.52 6.18 -0.26
N LYS A 419 -23.81 6.43 0.02
CA LYS A 419 -24.57 5.65 1.00
C LYS A 419 -24.66 4.17 0.60
N THR A 420 -24.92 3.88 -0.66
CA THR A 420 -24.98 2.51 -1.19
C THR A 420 -23.65 1.79 -0.96
N LEU A 421 -22.54 2.40 -1.38
CA LEU A 421 -21.20 1.81 -1.22
C LEU A 421 -20.80 1.69 0.26
N THR A 422 -21.15 2.67 1.10
CA THR A 422 -20.91 2.63 2.55
C THR A 422 -21.61 1.44 3.18
N ASN A 423 -22.89 1.23 2.87
CA ASN A 423 -23.67 0.10 3.37
C ASN A 423 -23.07 -1.23 2.90
N THR A 424 -22.70 -1.33 1.61
CA THR A 424 -22.05 -2.52 1.06
C THR A 424 -20.73 -2.81 1.78
N PHE A 425 -19.89 -1.80 2.03
CA PHE A 425 -18.65 -1.96 2.78
C PHE A 425 -18.93 -2.54 4.16
N GLN A 426 -19.86 -1.95 4.93
CA GLN A 426 -20.14 -2.40 6.30
C GLN A 426 -20.68 -3.84 6.36
N GLN A 427 -21.60 -4.19 5.48
CA GLN A 427 -22.25 -5.50 5.49
C GLN A 427 -21.35 -6.63 4.99
N THR A 428 -20.39 -6.30 4.12
CA THR A 428 -19.42 -7.27 3.59
C THR A 428 -18.07 -7.20 4.30
N ASP A 429 -18.01 -6.47 5.43
CA ASP A 429 -16.81 -6.23 6.23
C ASP A 429 -15.63 -5.70 5.39
N GLY A 430 -15.91 -4.87 4.38
CA GLY A 430 -14.91 -4.23 3.52
C GLY A 430 -14.52 -5.04 2.28
N ASN A 431 -15.41 -5.88 1.72
CA ASN A 431 -15.13 -6.63 0.49
C ASN A 431 -15.12 -5.69 -0.74
N ILE A 432 -13.95 -5.52 -1.35
CA ILE A 432 -13.75 -4.57 -2.46
C ILE A 432 -14.47 -5.04 -3.73
N LYS A 433 -14.46 -6.35 -4.01
CA LYS A 433 -15.20 -6.91 -5.15
C LYS A 433 -16.71 -6.60 -5.06
N ALA A 434 -17.28 -6.74 -3.87
CA ALA A 434 -18.69 -6.40 -3.63
C ALA A 434 -18.97 -4.91 -3.85
N MET A 435 -18.05 -4.01 -3.44
CA MET A 435 -18.19 -2.58 -3.71
C MET A 435 -18.17 -2.25 -5.20
N ILE A 436 -17.30 -2.87 -6.00
CA ILE A 436 -17.27 -2.67 -7.45
C ILE A 436 -18.58 -3.15 -8.10
N ILE A 437 -19.13 -4.29 -7.66
CA ILE A 437 -20.42 -4.80 -8.14
C ILE A 437 -21.56 -3.83 -7.76
N ALA A 438 -21.60 -3.38 -6.50
CA ALA A 438 -22.59 -2.41 -6.04
C ALA A 438 -22.52 -1.09 -6.83
N MET A 439 -21.30 -0.64 -7.17
CA MET A 439 -21.07 0.57 -7.95
C MET A 439 -21.67 0.46 -9.36
N VAL A 440 -21.38 -0.61 -10.10
CA VAL A 440 -21.93 -0.78 -11.46
C VAL A 440 -23.43 -1.09 -11.46
N ASN A 441 -23.97 -1.57 -10.35
CA ASN A 441 -25.41 -1.76 -10.19
C ASN A 441 -26.14 -0.46 -9.83
N HIS A 442 -25.43 0.59 -9.42
CA HIS A 442 -26.01 1.88 -9.09
C HIS A 442 -26.26 2.72 -10.37
N PRO A 443 -27.45 3.37 -10.52
CA PRO A 443 -27.76 4.19 -11.69
C PRO A 443 -26.75 5.31 -11.98
N ASP A 444 -26.18 5.92 -10.94
CA ASP A 444 -25.23 7.03 -11.09
C ASP A 444 -23.98 6.67 -11.89
N PHE A 445 -23.52 5.41 -11.81
CA PHE A 445 -22.40 4.93 -12.62
C PHE A 445 -22.68 5.13 -14.12
N TRP A 446 -23.93 4.94 -14.54
CA TRP A 446 -24.36 5.05 -15.93
C TRP A 446 -24.90 6.43 -16.31
N SER A 447 -24.95 7.36 -15.35
CA SER A 447 -25.55 8.68 -15.58
C SER A 447 -24.80 9.48 -16.65
N LYS A 448 -25.52 10.33 -17.39
CA LYS A 448 -24.90 11.20 -18.40
C LYS A 448 -23.81 12.10 -17.82
N LYS A 449 -23.93 12.50 -16.55
CA LYS A 449 -22.90 13.29 -15.85
C LYS A 449 -21.61 12.50 -15.69
N ALA A 450 -21.69 11.22 -15.31
CA ALA A 450 -20.53 10.34 -15.17
C ALA A 450 -19.86 9.98 -16.51
N LEU A 451 -20.52 10.23 -17.65
CA LEU A 451 -19.95 9.99 -18.98
C LEU A 451 -18.97 11.11 -19.36
N ARG A 452 -17.68 10.76 -19.48
CA ARG A 452 -16.58 11.64 -19.96
C ARG A 452 -16.23 12.83 -19.05
N GLU A 453 -16.61 12.77 -17.77
CA GLU A 453 -16.27 13.81 -16.79
C GLU A 453 -14.81 13.79 -16.35
N LYS A 454 -14.25 12.60 -16.08
CA LYS A 454 -12.90 12.51 -15.52
C LYS A 454 -11.82 12.80 -16.56
N ILE A 455 -10.88 13.64 -16.17
CA ILE A 455 -9.65 13.91 -16.93
C ILE A 455 -8.64 12.80 -16.62
N LYS A 456 -7.95 12.31 -17.66
CA LYS A 456 -6.87 11.33 -17.48
C LYS A 456 -5.65 12.02 -16.88
N SER A 457 -5.09 11.41 -15.84
CA SER A 457 -3.75 11.76 -15.35
C SER A 457 -2.70 11.53 -16.45
N PRO A 458 -1.51 12.16 -16.36
CA PRO A 458 -0.46 11.96 -17.36
C PRO A 458 -0.09 10.49 -17.63
N PHE A 459 -0.08 9.65 -16.60
CA PHE A 459 0.16 8.21 -16.72
C PHE A 459 -0.99 7.52 -17.45
N GLU A 460 -2.25 7.74 -17.06
CA GLU A 460 -3.41 7.17 -17.76
C GLU A 460 -3.48 7.63 -19.21
N PHE A 461 -3.17 8.89 -19.50
CA PHE A 461 -3.12 9.41 -20.86
C PHE A 461 -2.08 8.67 -21.71
N ALA A 462 -0.84 8.55 -21.21
CA ALA A 462 0.23 7.86 -21.91
C ALA A 462 -0.09 6.37 -22.16
N ILE A 463 -0.57 5.66 -21.12
CA ILE A 463 -0.93 4.24 -21.25
C ILE A 463 -2.15 4.07 -22.18
N SER A 464 -3.15 4.94 -22.06
CA SER A 464 -4.33 4.90 -22.94
C SER A 464 -3.95 5.10 -24.40
N ALA A 465 -3.01 6.00 -24.69
CA ALA A 465 -2.53 6.22 -26.06
C ALA A 465 -1.83 4.98 -26.61
N LEU A 466 -0.91 4.38 -25.83
CA LEU A 466 -0.21 3.15 -26.21
C LEU A 466 -1.16 1.98 -26.48
N ARG A 467 -2.19 1.83 -25.65
CA ARG A 467 -3.23 0.79 -25.81
C ARG A 467 -4.11 1.06 -27.03
N ALA A 468 -4.54 2.30 -27.23
CA ALA A 468 -5.39 2.68 -28.36
C ALA A 468 -4.69 2.51 -29.72
N THR A 469 -3.37 2.71 -29.79
CA THR A 469 -2.60 2.51 -31.02
C THR A 469 -2.03 1.10 -31.16
N LYS A 470 -2.21 0.23 -30.16
CA LYS A 470 -1.51 -1.07 -30.04
C LYS A 470 0.01 -0.95 -30.24
N ALA A 471 0.60 0.14 -29.76
CA ALA A 471 2.04 0.39 -29.91
C ALA A 471 2.86 -0.64 -29.12
N GLN A 472 3.98 -1.07 -29.70
CA GLN A 472 4.94 -1.91 -29.00
C GLN A 472 5.86 -1.05 -28.12
N VAL A 473 5.86 -1.31 -26.82
CA VAL A 473 6.68 -0.62 -25.82
C VAL A 473 8.03 -1.32 -25.74
N MET A 474 9.02 -0.71 -26.38
CA MET A 474 10.40 -1.20 -26.37
C MET A 474 11.21 -0.66 -25.18
N GLN A 475 10.90 0.56 -24.73
CA GLN A 475 11.59 1.22 -23.61
C GLN A 475 10.57 1.76 -22.59
N PRO A 476 10.05 0.91 -21.68
CA PRO A 476 9.01 1.32 -20.73
C PRO A 476 9.41 2.53 -19.86
N PHE A 477 10.68 2.63 -19.50
CA PHE A 477 11.21 3.75 -18.72
C PHE A 477 11.06 5.12 -19.43
N GLN A 478 11.04 5.15 -20.77
CA GLN A 478 10.82 6.41 -21.49
C GLN A 478 9.37 6.91 -21.35
N VAL A 479 8.40 6.00 -21.23
CA VAL A 479 7.01 6.36 -20.93
C VAL A 479 6.96 7.08 -19.57
N PHE A 480 7.62 6.51 -18.56
CA PHE A 480 7.76 7.16 -17.25
C PHE A 480 8.44 8.53 -17.31
N ASN A 481 9.49 8.70 -18.11
CA ASN A 481 10.16 10.00 -18.28
C ASN A 481 9.18 11.05 -18.85
N TRP A 482 8.34 10.68 -19.82
CA TRP A 482 7.32 11.58 -20.36
C TRP A 482 6.22 11.90 -19.34
N CYS A 483 5.73 10.91 -18.58
CA CYS A 483 4.80 11.16 -17.48
C CYS A 483 5.39 12.12 -16.44
N SER A 484 6.68 11.96 -16.13
CA SER A 484 7.40 12.85 -15.21
C SER A 484 7.49 14.28 -15.73
N LYS A 485 7.76 14.47 -17.03
CA LYS A 485 7.75 15.80 -17.68
C LYS A 485 6.36 16.44 -17.69
N MET A 486 5.31 15.63 -17.73
CA MET A 486 3.91 16.07 -17.61
C MET A 486 3.46 16.30 -16.16
N GLY A 487 4.35 16.12 -15.16
CA GLY A 487 4.06 16.41 -13.75
C GLY A 487 3.70 15.19 -12.89
N GLN A 488 3.62 13.99 -13.46
CA GLN A 488 3.33 12.76 -12.71
C GLN A 488 4.52 11.81 -12.68
N ARG A 489 5.38 12.00 -11.68
CA ARG A 489 6.54 11.13 -11.43
C ARG A 489 6.14 9.94 -10.53
N VAL A 490 5.58 8.90 -11.15
CA VAL A 490 5.08 7.68 -10.46
C VAL A 490 6.10 7.12 -9.46
N TYR A 491 5.68 6.79 -8.23
CA TYR A 491 6.50 6.35 -7.08
C TYR A 491 7.40 7.41 -6.42
N TYR A 492 7.35 8.68 -6.84
CA TYR A 492 8.15 9.75 -6.25
C TYR A 492 7.30 10.83 -5.55
N TYR A 493 6.00 10.62 -5.39
CA TYR A 493 5.14 11.58 -4.69
C TYR A 493 5.47 11.57 -3.20
N GLN A 494 5.95 12.70 -2.68
CA GLN A 494 6.58 12.78 -1.35
C GLN A 494 5.58 12.83 -0.19
N ALA A 495 4.37 13.34 -0.41
CA ALA A 495 3.37 13.38 0.64
C ALA A 495 2.65 12.02 0.74
N PRO A 496 2.30 11.54 1.95
CA PRO A 496 1.57 10.28 2.12
C PRO A 496 0.16 10.30 1.53
N THR A 497 -0.35 11.47 1.14
CA THR A 497 -1.66 11.64 0.49
C THR A 497 -1.77 11.02 -0.90
N GLY A 498 -0.63 10.72 -1.55
CA GLY A 498 -0.61 10.33 -2.95
C GLY A 498 -0.97 11.48 -3.91
N PHE A 499 -0.95 11.20 -5.20
CA PHE A 499 -1.42 12.12 -6.23
C PHE A 499 -2.92 12.40 -6.05
N PRO A 500 -3.37 13.65 -6.26
CA PRO A 500 -4.81 13.95 -6.30
C PRO A 500 -5.52 13.15 -7.40
N ASP A 501 -6.73 12.68 -7.10
CA ASP A 501 -7.63 11.99 -8.05
C ASP A 501 -8.41 12.96 -8.95
#